data_AF-A0A377D5Q1-F1
#
_entry.id   AF-A0A377D5Q1-F1
#
_cell.length_a   1.000
_cell.length_b   1.000
_cell.length_c   1.000
_cell.angle_alpha   90.00
_cell.angle_beta   90.00
_cell.angle_gamma   90.00
#
_symmetry.space_group_name_H-M   'P 1'
#
loop_
_entity.id
_entity.type
_entity.pdbx_description
1 polymer ?
#
loop_
_entity_poly.entity_id
_entity_poly.type
_entity_poly.pdbx_seq_one_letter_code
_entity_poly.pdbx_strand_id
1 'polypeptide(L)'
;MVYTVVLIVIGGTLFTHKVGKRIRPLNVEKQRSEATFRTNLVQHNKQAELIALSNAESLQRQELSDNFHTIKDNWHRLMNRQRWLDYWQNIYSRSLSVLPYFLLLPQFISGQINLGGLMKSRQAFMLVSNNLSWFIYKYDELAELAAVIDRLYEFHQLTEQRPTNKPKNCQHAVQVADASIRTPDNKIILENLNFHVSPGKWLLLKGYSGAGKTTLLKTLSHCWPWFKGDISSPADSWYVSQTPLIKTGLLKEIICKALPLPVDENR
;
A
#
# COMPACT_ATOMS: atom_id res chain seq x y z
N MET A 1 -42.39 1.58 19.51
CA MET A 1 -41.91 2.23 18.28
C MET A 1 -40.43 2.56 18.37
N VAL A 2 -40.01 3.58 19.15
CA VAL A 2 -38.59 4.01 19.21
C VAL A 2 -37.66 2.90 19.71
N TYR A 3 -37.98 2.22 20.82
CA TYR A 3 -37.17 1.10 21.32
C TYR A 3 -37.08 -0.07 20.34
N THR A 4 -38.14 -0.31 19.57
CA THR A 4 -38.20 -1.34 18.53
C THR A 4 -37.22 -1.02 17.38
N VAL A 5 -37.12 0.26 16.99
CA VAL A 5 -36.15 0.74 16.00
C VAL A 5 -34.73 0.51 16.47
N VAL A 6 -34.42 0.89 17.71
CA VAL A 6 -33.08 0.78 18.29
C VAL A 6 -32.61 -0.68 18.30
N LEU A 7 -33.46 -1.62 18.73
CA LEU A 7 -33.13 -3.05 18.73
C LEU A 7 -32.86 -3.58 17.32
N ILE A 8 -33.69 -3.21 16.34
CA ILE A 8 -33.53 -3.63 14.94
C ILE A 8 -32.24 -3.06 14.34
N VAL A 9 -31.92 -1.80 14.62
CA VAL A 9 -30.69 -1.17 14.11
C VAL A 9 -29.45 -1.82 14.70
N ILE A 10 -29.44 -2.13 16.01
CA ILE A 10 -28.32 -2.82 16.65
C ILE A 10 -28.12 -4.20 16.01
N GLY A 11 -29.20 -4.98 15.87
CA GLY A 11 -29.16 -6.28 15.20
C GLY A 11 -28.68 -6.18 13.75
N GLY A 12 -29.18 -5.18 13.02
CA GLY A 12 -28.79 -4.93 11.63
C GLY A 12 -27.33 -4.52 11.48
N THR A 13 -26.81 -3.74 12.43
CA THR A 13 -25.41 -3.33 12.47
C THR A 13 -24.48 -4.50 12.73
N LEU A 14 -24.80 -5.35 13.72
CA LEU A 14 -24.02 -6.54 14.03
C LEU A 14 -23.99 -7.53 12.85
N PHE A 15 -25.12 -7.73 12.17
CA PHE A 15 -25.18 -8.59 11.00
C PHE A 15 -24.37 -8.01 9.83
N THR A 16 -24.52 -6.71 9.56
CA THR A 16 -23.75 -6.00 8.51
C THR A 16 -22.25 -6.14 8.76
N HIS A 17 -21.80 -5.94 10.00
CA HIS A 17 -20.40 -6.14 10.37
C HIS A 17 -19.94 -7.59 10.10
N LYS A 18 -20.74 -8.59 10.50
CA LYS A 18 -20.40 -10.00 10.31
C LYS A 18 -20.28 -10.40 8.83
N VAL A 19 -21.14 -9.84 7.96
CA VAL A 19 -21.12 -10.10 6.51
C VAL A 19 -20.02 -9.28 5.81
N GLY A 20 -19.91 -8.00 6.16
CA GLY A 20 -19.00 -7.03 5.53
C GLY A 20 -17.52 -7.19 5.90
N LYS A 21 -17.19 -7.76 7.07
CA LYS A 21 -15.78 -7.90 7.52
C LYS A 21 -14.87 -8.63 6.53
N ARG A 22 -15.43 -9.48 5.66
CA ARG A 22 -14.67 -10.24 4.65
C ARG A 22 -14.38 -9.42 3.38
N ILE A 23 -15.05 -8.28 3.16
CA ILE A 23 -14.87 -7.42 1.98
C ILE A 23 -13.51 -6.71 2.04
N ARG A 24 -13.12 -6.18 3.22
CA ARG A 24 -11.83 -5.52 3.43
C ARG A 24 -10.62 -6.33 2.94
N PRO A 25 -10.38 -7.58 3.40
CA PRO A 25 -9.23 -8.35 2.92
C PRO A 25 -9.32 -8.72 1.43
N LEU A 26 -10.53 -8.90 0.88
CA LEU A 26 -10.71 -9.15 -0.57
C LEU A 26 -10.35 -7.93 -1.41
N ASN A 27 -10.68 -6.71 -0.96
CA ASN A 27 -10.29 -5.46 -1.61
C ASN A 27 -8.77 -5.24 -1.58
N VAL A 28 -8.10 -5.57 -0.47
CA VAL A 28 -6.63 -5.52 -0.39
C VAL A 28 -6.00 -6.48 -1.41
N GLU A 29 -6.53 -7.71 -1.49
CA GLU A 29 -6.05 -8.71 -2.44
C GLU A 29 -6.32 -8.31 -3.90
N LYS A 30 -7.45 -7.65 -4.18
CA LYS A 30 -7.73 -7.04 -5.50
C LYS A 30 -6.66 -6.02 -5.87
N GLN A 31 -6.34 -5.07 -4.98
CA GLN A 31 -5.33 -4.05 -5.24
C GLN A 31 -3.94 -4.66 -5.48
N ARG A 32 -3.57 -5.68 -4.70
CA ARG A 32 -2.29 -6.39 -4.85
C ARG A 32 -2.20 -7.13 -6.18
N SER A 33 -3.21 -7.95 -6.52
CA SER A 33 -3.22 -8.73 -7.76
C SER A 33 -3.23 -7.85 -9.02
N GLU A 34 -4.01 -6.77 -9.04
CA GLU A 34 -4.03 -5.81 -10.16
C GLU A 34 -2.69 -5.07 -10.31
N ALA A 35 -2.04 -4.69 -9.20
CA ALA A 35 -0.73 -4.04 -9.21
C ALA A 35 0.38 -4.96 -9.74
N THR A 36 0.41 -6.22 -9.26
CA THR A 36 1.36 -7.23 -9.75
C THR A 36 1.19 -7.46 -11.24
N PHE A 37 -0.04 -7.65 -11.73
CA PHE A 37 -0.30 -7.86 -13.15
C PHE A 37 0.16 -6.69 -14.02
N ARG A 38 -0.13 -5.44 -13.62
CA ARG A 38 0.37 -4.24 -14.33
C ARG A 38 1.89 -4.17 -14.37
N THR A 39 2.54 -4.53 -13.26
CA THR A 39 4.01 -4.54 -13.16
C THR A 39 4.61 -5.57 -14.12
N ASN A 40 4.02 -6.78 -14.17
CA ASN A 40 4.45 -7.84 -15.08
C ASN A 40 4.30 -7.42 -16.54
N LEU A 41 3.18 -6.77 -16.92
CA LEU A 41 3.01 -6.24 -18.27
C LEU A 41 4.09 -5.22 -18.67
N VAL A 42 4.43 -4.29 -17.77
CA VAL A 42 5.50 -3.31 -18.02
C VAL A 42 6.85 -4.01 -18.15
N GLN A 43 7.12 -5.02 -17.33
CA GLN A 43 8.36 -5.79 -17.39
C GLN A 43 8.47 -6.59 -18.69
N HIS A 44 7.40 -7.23 -19.15
CA HIS A 44 7.38 -7.98 -20.41
C HIS A 44 7.62 -7.06 -21.60
N ASN A 45 7.04 -5.86 -21.59
CA ASN A 45 7.29 -4.87 -22.64
C ASN A 45 8.77 -4.45 -22.67
N LYS A 46 9.40 -4.23 -21.51
CA LYS A 46 10.84 -3.95 -21.42
C LYS A 46 11.73 -5.10 -21.87
N GLN A 47 11.24 -6.34 -21.81
CA GLN A 47 11.98 -7.55 -22.15
C GLN A 47 11.52 -8.20 -23.46
N ALA A 48 10.72 -7.49 -24.27
CA ALA A 48 10.07 -8.05 -25.46
C ALA A 48 11.06 -8.67 -26.45
N GLU A 49 12.21 -8.02 -26.66
CA GLU A 49 13.28 -8.54 -27.53
C GLU A 49 13.86 -9.86 -27.02
N LEU A 50 14.15 -9.96 -25.72
CA LEU A 50 14.67 -11.20 -25.12
C LEU A 50 13.64 -12.33 -25.18
N ILE A 51 12.35 -12.02 -25.00
CA ILE A 51 11.26 -12.99 -25.10
C ILE A 51 11.18 -13.54 -26.53
N ALA A 52 11.25 -12.65 -27.54
CA ALA A 52 11.24 -13.04 -28.94
C ALA A 52 12.49 -13.85 -29.33
N LEU A 53 13.68 -13.42 -28.90
CA LEU A 53 14.94 -14.12 -29.16
C LEU A 53 14.99 -15.51 -28.51
N SER A 54 14.32 -15.68 -27.37
CA SER A 54 14.25 -16.96 -26.65
C SER A 54 13.05 -17.83 -27.06
N ASN A 55 12.18 -17.38 -27.98
CA ASN A 55 10.91 -18.01 -28.35
C ASN A 55 10.06 -18.40 -27.12
N ALA A 56 10.09 -17.54 -26.09
CA ALA A 56 9.44 -17.79 -24.80
C ALA A 56 8.01 -17.22 -24.72
N GLU A 57 7.39 -16.87 -25.86
CA GLU A 57 6.08 -16.21 -25.87
C GLU A 57 4.98 -17.05 -25.26
N SER A 58 4.98 -18.37 -25.53
CA SER A 58 3.96 -19.29 -25.02
C SER A 58 3.98 -19.39 -23.49
N LEU A 59 5.18 -19.54 -22.92
CA LEU A 59 5.40 -19.56 -21.48
C LEU A 59 4.97 -18.25 -20.82
N GLN A 60 5.39 -17.12 -21.39
CA GLN A 60 5.04 -15.79 -20.86
C GLN A 60 3.54 -15.49 -20.95
N ARG A 61 2.89 -15.95 -22.02
CA ARG A 61 1.44 -15.84 -22.18
C ARG A 61 0.70 -16.67 -21.14
N GLN A 62 1.19 -17.87 -20.83
CA GLN A 62 0.62 -18.71 -19.79
C GLN A 62 0.73 -18.04 -18.41
N GLU A 63 1.90 -17.50 -18.06
CA GLU A 63 2.11 -16.78 -16.79
C GLU A 63 1.18 -15.55 -16.66
N LEU A 64 1.00 -14.77 -17.72
CA LEU A 64 0.04 -13.67 -17.71
C LEU A 64 -1.40 -14.15 -17.56
N SER A 65 -1.76 -15.28 -18.19
CA SER A 65 -3.07 -15.90 -18.06
C SER A 65 -3.34 -16.33 -16.61
N ASP A 66 -2.38 -16.97 -15.96
CA ASP A 66 -2.49 -17.44 -14.57
C ASP A 66 -2.65 -16.28 -13.58
N ASN A 67 -1.87 -15.20 -13.79
CA ASN A 67 -2.01 -13.97 -13.02
C ASN A 67 -3.39 -13.32 -13.23
N PHE A 68 -3.92 -13.35 -14.45
CA PHE A 68 -5.26 -12.84 -14.75
C PHE A 68 -6.36 -13.69 -14.11
N HIS A 69 -6.21 -15.02 -14.08
CA HIS A 69 -7.13 -15.91 -13.38
C HIS A 69 -7.21 -15.58 -11.88
N THR A 70 -6.09 -15.25 -11.26
CA THR A 70 -6.05 -14.80 -9.86
C THR A 70 -6.89 -13.53 -9.64
N ILE A 71 -6.80 -12.55 -10.54
CA ILE A 71 -7.63 -11.33 -10.51
C ILE A 71 -9.11 -11.70 -10.63
N LYS A 72 -9.45 -12.56 -11.61
CA LYS A 72 -10.83 -13.00 -11.86
C LYS A 72 -11.44 -13.70 -10.64
N ASP A 73 -10.70 -14.62 -10.03
CA ASP A 73 -11.14 -15.37 -8.85
C ASP A 73 -11.36 -14.46 -7.65
N ASN A 74 -10.46 -13.49 -7.43
CA ASN A 74 -10.64 -12.47 -6.42
C ASN A 74 -11.90 -11.64 -6.67
N TRP A 75 -12.11 -11.18 -7.90
CA TRP A 75 -13.30 -10.43 -8.31
C TRP A 75 -14.59 -11.21 -8.08
N HIS A 76 -14.63 -12.51 -8.40
CA HIS A 76 -15.79 -13.35 -8.12
C HIS A 76 -16.08 -13.48 -6.62
N ARG A 77 -15.05 -13.66 -5.80
CA ARG A 77 -15.19 -13.73 -4.33
C ARG A 77 -15.68 -12.41 -3.75
N LEU A 78 -15.15 -11.28 -4.25
CA LEU A 78 -15.55 -9.93 -3.85
C LEU A 78 -17.01 -9.65 -4.24
N MET A 79 -17.36 -9.88 -5.51
CA MET A 79 -18.71 -9.69 -6.04
C MET A 79 -19.74 -10.53 -5.27
N ASN A 80 -19.42 -11.78 -4.95
CA ASN A 80 -20.33 -12.63 -4.19
C ASN A 80 -20.57 -12.08 -2.77
N ARG A 81 -19.55 -11.46 -2.14
CA ARG A 81 -19.68 -10.85 -0.81
C ARG A 81 -20.43 -9.53 -0.86
N GLN A 82 -20.15 -8.68 -1.84
CA GLN A 82 -20.91 -7.44 -2.07
C GLN A 82 -22.38 -7.73 -2.34
N ARG A 83 -22.68 -8.68 -3.23
CA ARG A 83 -24.05 -9.13 -3.51
C ARG A 83 -24.80 -9.56 -2.25
N TRP A 84 -24.17 -10.29 -1.34
CA TRP A 84 -24.79 -10.68 -0.07
C TRP A 84 -25.07 -9.48 0.85
N LEU A 85 -24.17 -8.50 0.87
CA LEU A 85 -24.34 -7.26 1.61
C LEU A 85 -25.45 -6.39 1.00
N ASP A 86 -25.51 -6.29 -0.34
CA ASP A 86 -26.57 -5.60 -1.06
C ASP A 86 -27.93 -6.24 -0.80
N TYR A 87 -28.03 -7.57 -0.86
CA TYR A 87 -29.28 -8.26 -0.50
C TYR A 87 -29.68 -7.98 0.94
N TRP A 88 -28.73 -8.00 1.88
CA TRP A 88 -29.01 -7.66 3.27
C TRP A 88 -29.52 -6.22 3.42
N GLN A 89 -28.84 -5.24 2.82
CA GLN A 89 -29.25 -3.84 2.88
C GLN A 89 -30.64 -3.60 2.26
N ASN A 90 -30.94 -4.26 1.14
CA ASN A 90 -32.25 -4.19 0.50
C ASN A 90 -33.35 -4.84 1.35
N ILE A 91 -33.12 -6.02 1.91
CA ILE A 91 -34.08 -6.69 2.80
C ILE A 91 -34.31 -5.85 4.06
N TYR A 92 -33.23 -5.34 4.67
CA TYR A 92 -33.28 -4.54 5.87
C TYR A 92 -34.08 -3.23 5.67
N SER A 93 -33.75 -2.47 4.62
CA SER A 93 -34.46 -1.22 4.28
C SER A 93 -35.92 -1.45 3.90
N ARG A 94 -36.22 -2.50 3.12
CA ARG A 94 -37.61 -2.85 2.75
C ARG A 94 -38.41 -3.25 3.99
N SER A 95 -37.82 -4.03 4.89
CA SER A 95 -38.47 -4.45 6.14
C SER A 95 -38.79 -3.26 7.04
N LEU A 96 -37.83 -2.35 7.23
CA LEU A 96 -38.03 -1.12 7.99
C LEU A 96 -39.11 -0.22 7.39
N SER A 97 -39.27 -0.18 6.06
CA SER A 97 -40.29 0.64 5.42
C SER A 97 -41.73 0.17 5.69
N VAL A 98 -41.92 -1.12 5.95
CA VAL A 98 -43.24 -1.75 6.12
C VAL A 98 -43.62 -1.88 7.61
N LEU A 99 -42.64 -2.04 8.49
CA LEU A 99 -42.84 -2.26 9.94
C LEU A 99 -43.74 -1.20 10.63
N PRO A 100 -43.67 0.11 10.30
CA PRO A 100 -44.53 1.12 10.91
C PRO A 100 -46.01 0.89 10.69
N TYR A 101 -46.37 0.39 9.50
CA TYR A 101 -47.76 0.12 9.17
C TYR A 101 -48.30 -0.99 10.08
N PHE A 102 -47.56 -2.10 10.23
CA PHE A 102 -48.01 -3.21 11.08
C PHE A 102 -48.19 -2.82 12.55
N LEU A 103 -47.29 -2.02 13.10
CA LEU A 103 -47.35 -1.62 14.52
C LEU A 103 -48.44 -0.57 14.80
N LEU A 104 -48.73 0.32 13.84
CA LEU A 104 -49.71 1.39 14.00
C LEU A 104 -51.10 1.01 13.48
N LEU A 105 -51.22 -0.06 12.70
CA LEU A 105 -52.49 -0.54 12.15
C LEU A 105 -53.57 -0.75 13.23
N PRO A 106 -53.29 -1.38 14.40
CA PRO A 106 -54.30 -1.54 15.44
C PRO A 106 -54.81 -0.22 16.01
N GLN A 107 -53.92 0.78 16.15
CA GLN A 107 -54.28 2.13 16.64
C GLN A 107 -55.08 2.93 15.60
N PHE A 108 -54.80 2.69 14.32
CA PHE A 108 -55.56 3.29 13.22
C PHE A 108 -56.97 2.72 13.13
N ILE A 109 -57.11 1.40 13.19
CA ILE A 109 -58.42 0.72 13.15
C ILE A 109 -59.25 1.03 14.39
N SER A 110 -58.62 1.18 15.56
CA SER A 110 -59.33 1.59 16.79
C SER A 110 -59.73 3.07 16.82
N GLY A 111 -59.38 3.86 15.79
CA GLY A 111 -59.72 5.28 15.69
C GLY A 111 -58.88 6.21 16.57
N GLN A 112 -57.88 5.70 17.29
CA GLN A 112 -57.00 6.51 18.15
C GLN A 112 -56.11 7.47 17.36
N ILE A 113 -55.75 7.08 16.13
CA ILE A 113 -54.98 7.92 15.20
C ILE A 113 -55.72 8.05 13.88
N ASN A 114 -55.74 9.27 13.33
CA ASN A 114 -56.23 9.50 11.97
C ASN A 114 -55.14 9.18 10.93
N LEU A 115 -55.51 9.22 9.65
CA LEU A 115 -54.58 8.96 8.54
C LEU A 115 -53.37 9.91 8.57
N GLY A 116 -53.57 11.18 8.95
CA GLY A 116 -52.47 12.16 9.07
C GLY A 116 -51.47 11.81 10.16
N GLY A 117 -51.95 11.34 11.32
CA GLY A 117 -51.13 10.86 12.44
C GLY A 117 -50.32 9.62 12.07
N LEU A 118 -50.93 8.69 11.33
CA LEU A 118 -50.24 7.51 10.78
C LEU A 118 -49.10 7.92 9.83
N MET A 119 -49.36 8.84 8.89
CA MET A 119 -48.34 9.27 7.93
C MET A 119 -47.18 10.02 8.59
N LYS A 120 -47.46 10.91 9.56
CA LYS A 120 -46.43 11.62 10.33
C LYS A 120 -45.57 10.66 11.15
N SER A 121 -46.21 9.71 11.83
CA SER A 121 -45.51 8.71 12.67
C SER A 121 -44.62 7.80 11.82
N ARG A 122 -45.08 7.42 10.63
CA ARG A 122 -44.27 6.67 9.66
C ARG A 122 -43.07 7.49 9.17
N GLN A 123 -43.26 8.75 8.80
CA GLN A 123 -42.15 9.59 8.35
C GLN A 123 -41.11 9.79 9.46
N ALA A 124 -41.54 10.06 10.69
CA ALA A 124 -40.66 10.16 11.85
C ALA A 124 -39.88 8.85 12.08
N PHE A 125 -40.55 7.70 11.98
CA PHE A 125 -39.90 6.39 12.07
C PHE A 125 -38.83 6.20 11.00
N MET A 126 -39.14 6.52 9.74
CA MET A 126 -38.20 6.37 8.62
C MET A 126 -36.98 7.27 8.79
N LEU A 127 -37.18 8.52 9.22
CA LEU A 127 -36.09 9.47 9.47
C LEU A 127 -35.12 8.94 10.53
N VAL A 128 -35.66 8.49 11.68
CA VAL A 128 -34.85 7.93 12.78
C VAL A 128 -34.14 6.67 12.33
N SER A 129 -34.84 5.75 11.66
CA SER A 129 -34.27 4.47 11.22
C SER A 129 -33.17 4.66 10.18
N ASN A 130 -33.35 5.57 9.21
CA ASN A 130 -32.35 5.85 8.18
C ASN A 130 -31.09 6.48 8.77
N ASN A 131 -31.25 7.47 9.65
CA ASN A 131 -30.11 8.15 10.28
C ASN A 131 -29.32 7.19 11.18
N LEU A 132 -30.01 6.36 11.97
CA LEU A 132 -29.35 5.35 12.80
C LEU A 132 -28.70 4.24 11.96
N SER A 133 -29.23 3.97 10.77
CA SER A 133 -28.68 2.96 9.84
C SER A 133 -27.58 3.50 8.93
N TRP A 134 -27.18 4.77 9.03
CA TRP A 134 -26.12 5.36 8.20
C TRP A 134 -24.83 4.50 8.21
N PHE A 135 -24.44 3.99 9.38
CA PHE A 135 -23.26 3.13 9.52
C PHE A 135 -23.36 1.83 8.71
N ILE A 136 -24.58 1.27 8.59
CA ILE A 136 -24.84 0.06 7.80
C ILE A 136 -24.60 0.32 6.30
N TYR A 137 -25.05 1.49 5.82
CA TYR A 137 -24.92 1.87 4.41
C TYR A 137 -23.51 2.34 4.05
N LYS A 138 -22.78 2.94 5.01
CA LYS A 138 -21.42 3.48 4.80
C LYS A 138 -20.30 2.55 5.26
N TYR A 139 -20.62 1.31 5.62
CA TYR A 139 -19.64 0.37 6.15
C TYR A 139 -18.46 0.13 5.19
N ASP A 140 -18.73 0.02 3.88
CA ASP A 140 -17.69 -0.22 2.87
C ASP A 140 -16.70 0.95 2.77
N GLU A 141 -17.19 2.20 2.73
CA GLU A 141 -16.38 3.42 2.70
C GLU A 141 -15.52 3.55 3.98
N LEU A 142 -16.10 3.23 5.15
CA LEU A 142 -15.39 3.27 6.42
C LEU A 142 -14.29 2.19 6.49
N ALA A 143 -14.56 0.99 5.97
CA ALA A 143 -13.59 -0.10 5.93
C ALA A 143 -12.42 0.22 4.99
N GLU A 144 -12.69 0.90 3.87
CA GLU A 144 -11.67 1.39 2.95
C GLU A 144 -10.79 2.46 3.59
N LEU A 145 -11.39 3.46 4.24
CA LEU A 145 -10.66 4.50 4.96
C LEU A 145 -9.74 3.92 6.03
N ALA A 146 -10.25 2.98 6.85
CA ALA A 146 -9.44 2.31 7.88
C ALA A 146 -8.22 1.58 7.28
N ALA A 147 -8.39 0.91 6.14
CA ALA A 147 -7.29 0.23 5.46
C ALA A 147 -6.25 1.18 4.88
N VAL A 148 -6.64 2.39 4.47
CA VAL A 148 -5.70 3.43 4.02
C VAL A 148 -4.91 3.99 5.21
N ILE A 149 -5.60 4.30 6.31
CA ILE A 149 -4.97 4.82 7.53
C ILE A 149 -3.94 3.83 8.08
N ASP A 150 -4.29 2.54 8.17
CA ASP A 150 -3.36 1.51 8.67
C ASP A 150 -2.06 1.45 7.83
N ARG A 151 -2.19 1.50 6.49
CA ARG A 151 -1.02 1.48 5.59
C ARG A 151 -0.17 2.74 5.70
N LEU A 152 -0.79 3.91 5.84
CA LEU A 152 -0.07 5.17 6.02
C LEU A 152 0.66 5.19 7.37
N TYR A 153 0.03 4.67 8.42
CA TYR A 153 0.63 4.55 9.74
C TYR A 153 1.83 3.60 9.75
N GLU A 154 1.70 2.42 9.13
CA GLU A 154 2.81 1.47 8.96
C GLU A 154 3.97 2.10 8.17
N PHE A 155 3.67 2.76 7.06
CA PHE A 155 4.68 3.48 6.28
C PHE A 155 5.40 4.54 7.11
N HIS A 156 4.65 5.34 7.87
CA HIS A 156 5.22 6.37 8.73
C HIS A 156 6.14 5.77 9.81
N GLN A 157 5.71 4.72 10.50
CA GLN A 157 6.55 4.02 11.49
C GLN A 157 7.85 3.49 10.87
N LEU A 158 7.77 2.86 9.69
CA LEU A 158 8.96 2.34 9.00
C LEU A 158 9.94 3.46 8.58
N THR A 159 9.42 4.64 8.25
CA THR A 159 10.26 5.80 7.94
C THR A 159 10.95 6.39 9.17
N GLU A 160 10.28 6.42 10.34
CA GLU A 160 10.87 6.93 11.59
C GLU A 160 11.93 5.99 12.18
N GLN A 161 11.75 4.68 12.05
CA GLN A 161 12.69 3.69 12.56
C GLN A 161 13.96 3.54 11.71
N ARG A 162 14.07 4.27 10.59
CA ARG A 162 15.23 4.19 9.72
C ARG A 162 16.47 4.76 10.44
N PRO A 163 17.57 4.00 10.57
CA PRO A 163 18.78 4.52 11.19
C PRO A 163 19.31 5.72 10.40
N THR A 164 19.76 6.74 11.12
CA THR A 164 20.35 7.96 10.57
C THR A 164 21.88 7.90 10.48
N ASN A 165 22.47 6.72 10.73
CA ASN A 165 23.90 6.50 10.62
C ASN A 165 24.41 6.90 9.23
N LYS A 166 25.36 7.82 9.21
CA LYS A 166 26.10 8.23 8.04
C LYS A 166 27.59 8.06 8.34
N PRO A 167 28.41 7.69 7.34
CA PRO A 167 29.86 7.79 7.47
C PRO A 167 30.28 9.18 7.97
N LYS A 168 31.35 9.24 8.74
CA LYS A 168 31.98 10.49 9.16
C LYS A 168 32.55 11.20 7.93
N ASN A 169 32.36 12.51 7.85
CA ASN A 169 32.95 13.28 6.76
C ASN A 169 34.47 13.41 6.96
N CYS A 170 35.23 13.26 5.89
CA CYS A 170 36.68 13.43 5.87
C CYS A 170 37.10 14.03 4.53
N GLN A 171 38.18 14.82 4.50
CA GLN A 171 38.42 15.70 3.35
C GLN A 171 38.77 14.94 2.06
N HIS A 172 39.61 13.91 2.10
CA HIS A 172 40.17 13.32 0.87
C HIS A 172 40.44 11.81 0.89
N ALA A 173 40.35 11.15 2.04
CA ALA A 173 40.70 9.73 2.17
C ALA A 173 39.47 8.92 2.56
N VAL A 174 39.42 7.64 2.19
CA VAL A 174 38.40 6.71 2.71
C VAL A 174 39.04 5.87 3.79
N GLN A 175 38.43 5.80 4.98
CA GLN A 175 38.89 4.94 6.05
C GLN A 175 37.73 4.13 6.61
N VAL A 176 37.97 2.83 6.74
CA VAL A 176 37.02 1.87 7.27
C VAL A 176 37.75 1.07 8.34
N ALA A 177 37.26 1.13 9.58
CA ALA A 177 37.83 0.45 10.73
C ALA A 177 36.74 -0.33 11.49
N ASP A 178 36.97 -1.63 11.65
CA ASP A 178 36.09 -2.60 12.31
C ASP A 178 34.63 -2.48 11.89
N ALA A 179 34.41 -2.23 10.60
CA ALA A 179 33.07 -1.97 10.08
C ALA A 179 32.35 -3.25 9.70
N SER A 180 31.07 -3.33 10.05
CA SER A 180 30.18 -4.43 9.68
C SER A 180 28.93 -3.88 9.03
N ILE A 181 28.63 -4.33 7.81
CA ILE A 181 27.48 -3.87 7.01
C ILE A 181 26.38 -4.93 7.08
N ARG A 182 25.14 -4.48 7.30
CA ARG A 182 23.99 -5.35 7.52
C ARG A 182 22.83 -5.01 6.58
N THR A 183 21.92 -5.95 6.43
CA THR A 183 20.58 -5.71 5.84
C THR A 183 19.68 -4.96 6.84
N PRO A 184 18.58 -4.34 6.38
CA PRO A 184 17.53 -3.83 7.26
C PRO A 184 17.01 -4.89 8.25
N ASP A 185 16.94 -6.16 7.80
CA ASP A 185 16.58 -7.32 8.63
C ASP A 185 17.70 -7.79 9.59
N ASN A 186 18.73 -6.97 9.81
CA ASN A 186 19.87 -7.22 10.69
C ASN A 186 20.75 -8.43 10.31
N LYS A 187 20.68 -8.93 9.07
CA LYS A 187 21.58 -9.98 8.56
C LYS A 187 22.92 -9.36 8.17
N ILE A 188 24.02 -10.01 8.55
CA ILE A 188 25.37 -9.54 8.24
C ILE A 188 25.67 -9.81 6.75
N ILE A 189 26.10 -8.78 6.03
CA ILE A 189 26.53 -8.85 4.62
C ILE A 189 28.06 -8.87 4.54
N LEU A 190 28.69 -7.97 5.30
CA LEU A 190 30.14 -7.84 5.43
C LEU A 190 30.48 -7.66 6.90
N GLU A 191 31.57 -8.29 7.35
CA GLU A 191 32.00 -8.31 8.75
C GLU A 191 33.48 -7.95 8.84
N ASN A 192 33.86 -7.24 9.91
CA ASN A 192 35.24 -6.90 10.25
C ASN A 192 36.05 -6.27 9.10
N LEU A 193 35.44 -5.33 8.37
CA LEU A 193 36.10 -4.61 7.29
C LEU A 193 37.11 -3.60 7.85
N ASN A 194 38.34 -3.68 7.36
CA ASN A 194 39.45 -2.81 7.73
C ASN A 194 40.26 -2.44 6.47
N PHE A 195 40.13 -1.18 6.01
CA PHE A 195 40.95 -0.67 4.90
C PHE A 195 41.06 0.86 4.90
N HIS A 196 42.11 1.36 4.26
CA HIS A 196 42.35 2.78 4.07
C HIS A 196 42.76 3.07 2.62
N VAL A 197 42.10 4.05 1.99
CA VAL A 197 42.43 4.52 0.64
C VAL A 197 42.90 5.96 0.74
N SER A 198 44.20 6.17 0.46
CA SER A 198 44.80 7.50 0.43
C SER A 198 44.33 8.28 -0.81
N PRO A 199 44.36 9.63 -0.77
CA PRO A 199 44.01 10.46 -1.92
C PRO A 199 44.84 10.10 -3.16
N GLY A 200 44.21 10.10 -4.34
CA GLY A 200 44.86 9.79 -5.62
C GLY A 200 45.15 8.31 -5.87
N LYS A 201 44.81 7.41 -4.92
CA LYS A 201 44.95 5.96 -5.11
C LYS A 201 43.65 5.32 -5.59
N TRP A 202 43.79 4.28 -6.40
CA TRP A 202 42.69 3.46 -6.88
C TRP A 202 42.58 2.19 -6.03
N LEU A 203 41.35 1.83 -5.65
CA LEU A 203 41.03 0.57 -4.97
C LEU A 203 40.13 -0.28 -5.87
N LEU A 204 40.56 -1.51 -6.17
CA LEU A 204 39.75 -2.48 -6.89
C LEU A 204 39.08 -3.47 -5.92
N LEU A 205 37.75 -3.50 -5.91
CA LEU A 205 36.97 -4.46 -5.13
C LEU A 205 36.67 -5.71 -5.96
N LYS A 206 37.32 -6.84 -5.64
CA LYS A 206 37.09 -8.15 -6.30
C LYS A 206 36.44 -9.15 -5.34
N GLY A 207 35.52 -9.95 -5.87
CA GLY A 207 34.81 -10.99 -5.10
C GLY A 207 33.70 -11.65 -5.93
N TYR A 208 33.07 -12.70 -5.43
CA TYR A 208 31.95 -13.38 -6.08
C TYR A 208 30.69 -12.48 -6.16
N SER A 209 29.73 -12.84 -7.02
CA SER A 209 28.44 -12.13 -7.10
C SER A 209 27.67 -12.30 -5.79
N GLY A 210 27.07 -11.24 -5.26
CA GLY A 210 26.39 -11.27 -3.96
C GLY A 210 27.29 -11.09 -2.73
N ALA A 211 28.61 -10.98 -2.89
CA ALA A 211 29.56 -10.76 -1.79
C ALA A 211 29.46 -9.38 -1.08
N GLY A 212 28.42 -8.58 -1.35
CA GLY A 212 28.22 -7.28 -0.68
C GLY A 212 28.95 -6.07 -1.27
N LYS A 213 29.68 -6.20 -2.39
CA LYS A 213 30.44 -5.11 -3.04
C LYS A 213 29.59 -3.85 -3.31
N THR A 214 28.42 -4.03 -3.90
CA THR A 214 27.49 -2.93 -4.20
C THR A 214 26.97 -2.27 -2.92
N THR A 215 26.75 -3.06 -1.87
CA THR A 215 26.30 -2.53 -0.57
C THR A 215 27.39 -1.70 0.09
N LEU A 216 28.65 -2.15 0.05
CA LEU A 216 29.80 -1.36 0.53
C LEU A 216 29.90 0.00 -0.18
N LEU A 217 29.78 0.02 -1.51
CA LEU A 217 29.80 1.28 -2.26
C LEU A 217 28.63 2.21 -1.86
N LYS A 218 27.43 1.66 -1.64
CA LYS A 218 26.28 2.43 -1.15
C LYS A 218 26.47 2.97 0.27
N THR A 219 27.20 2.24 1.12
CA THR A 219 27.57 2.71 2.47
C THR A 219 28.54 3.87 2.39
N LEU A 220 29.59 3.77 1.58
CA LEU A 220 30.57 4.84 1.36
C LEU A 220 29.95 6.08 0.69
N SER A 221 28.92 5.91 -0.13
CA SER A 221 28.16 7.02 -0.73
C SER A 221 27.05 7.59 0.17
N HIS A 222 27.09 7.30 1.47
CA HIS A 222 26.11 7.78 2.47
C HIS A 222 24.65 7.38 2.21
N CYS A 223 24.39 6.40 1.34
CA CYS A 223 23.03 5.96 0.97
C CYS A 223 22.54 4.75 1.79
N TRP A 224 23.46 4.02 2.44
CA TRP A 224 23.16 2.81 3.21
C TRP A 224 23.51 2.97 4.70
N PRO A 225 22.51 3.21 5.57
CA PRO A 225 22.73 3.49 6.99
C PRO A 225 22.91 2.25 7.89
N TRP A 226 22.69 1.03 7.39
CA TRP A 226 22.76 -0.18 8.20
C TRP A 226 24.19 -0.70 8.31
N PHE A 227 25.01 -0.05 9.14
CA PHE A 227 26.35 -0.49 9.47
C PHE A 227 26.70 -0.20 10.95
N LYS A 228 27.71 -0.90 11.44
CA LYS A 228 28.41 -0.67 12.72
C LYS A 228 29.90 -0.48 12.46
N GLY A 229 30.62 0.13 13.40
CA GLY A 229 32.06 0.44 13.27
C GLY A 229 32.30 1.87 12.79
N ASP A 230 33.56 2.18 12.47
CA ASP A 230 33.96 3.52 12.04
C ASP A 230 34.16 3.54 10.52
N ILE A 231 33.36 4.34 9.82
CA ILE A 231 33.46 4.56 8.38
C ILE A 231 33.58 6.06 8.18
N SER A 232 34.63 6.48 7.49
CA SER A 232 34.78 7.85 7.03
C SER A 232 34.98 7.90 5.53
N SER A 233 34.24 8.81 4.89
CA SER A 233 34.27 9.04 3.45
C SER A 233 34.02 10.52 3.14
N PRO A 234 34.57 11.05 2.03
CA PRO A 234 34.29 12.43 1.63
C PRO A 234 32.81 12.69 1.34
N ALA A 235 32.31 13.83 1.82
CA ALA A 235 30.95 14.28 1.54
C ALA A 235 30.69 14.49 0.04
N ASP A 236 31.68 15.01 -0.69
CA ASP A 236 31.60 15.27 -2.14
C ASP A 236 31.94 14.02 -2.97
N SER A 237 31.31 12.89 -2.63
CA SER A 237 31.51 11.62 -3.33
C SER A 237 30.41 11.33 -4.35
N TRP A 238 30.82 10.82 -5.51
CA TRP A 238 29.91 10.49 -6.60
C TRP A 238 29.72 8.98 -6.69
N TYR A 239 28.46 8.55 -6.70
CA TYR A 239 28.09 7.15 -6.91
C TYR A 239 27.60 6.95 -8.33
N VAL A 240 28.25 6.04 -9.06
CA VAL A 240 27.81 5.60 -10.39
C VAL A 240 27.13 4.24 -10.23
N SER A 241 25.85 4.15 -10.58
CA SER A 241 25.08 2.92 -10.47
C SER A 241 25.44 1.92 -11.57
N GLN A 242 25.29 0.62 -11.28
CA GLN A 242 25.53 -0.46 -12.25
C GLN A 242 24.57 -0.39 -13.45
N THR A 243 23.32 -0.01 -13.21
CA THR A 243 22.33 0.28 -14.26
C THR A 243 22.21 1.79 -14.41
N PRO A 244 22.48 2.35 -15.60
CA PRO A 244 22.42 3.79 -15.81
C PRO A 244 20.97 4.29 -15.68
N LEU A 245 20.79 5.38 -14.91
CA LEU A 245 19.50 6.06 -14.81
C LEU A 245 19.42 7.11 -15.92
N ILE A 246 18.91 6.72 -17.09
CA ILE A 246 18.68 7.66 -18.20
C ILE A 246 17.26 8.22 -18.06
N LYS A 247 17.17 9.52 -17.76
CA LYS A 247 15.89 10.25 -17.77
C LYS A 247 15.47 10.49 -19.23
N THR A 248 14.17 10.53 -19.49
CA THR A 248 13.63 10.95 -20.80
C THR A 248 13.87 12.44 -21.02
N GLY A 249 14.39 12.81 -22.20
CA GLY A 249 14.67 14.20 -22.55
C GLY A 249 15.71 14.33 -23.65
N LEU A 250 16.08 15.57 -23.98
CA LEU A 250 17.16 15.85 -24.92
C LEU A 250 18.50 15.36 -24.36
N LEU A 251 19.37 14.82 -25.21
CA LEU A 251 20.70 14.32 -24.82
C LEU A 251 21.51 15.37 -24.04
N LYS A 252 21.43 16.65 -24.46
CA LYS A 252 22.05 17.78 -23.75
C LYS A 252 21.59 17.87 -22.30
N GLU A 253 20.30 17.71 -22.04
CA GLU A 253 19.76 17.75 -20.69
C GLU A 253 20.17 16.54 -19.86
N ILE A 254 20.22 15.35 -20.47
CA ILE A 254 20.66 14.14 -19.80
C ILE A 254 22.11 14.27 -19.34
N ILE A 255 23.00 14.82 -20.18
CA ILE A 255 24.41 15.03 -19.85
C ILE A 255 24.56 16.14 -18.80
N CYS A 256 23.91 17.29 -18.98
CA CYS A 256 24.10 18.45 -18.11
C CYS A 256 23.38 18.33 -16.74
N LYS A 257 22.22 17.65 -16.66
CA LYS A 257 21.45 17.46 -15.41
C LYS A 257 21.83 16.20 -14.62
N ALA A 258 22.68 15.33 -15.18
CA ALA A 258 23.24 14.18 -14.46
C ALA A 258 24.28 14.59 -13.40
N LEU A 259 24.81 15.81 -13.50
CA LEU A 259 25.62 16.43 -12.46
C LEU A 259 24.67 17.24 -11.55
N PRO A 260 24.65 17.05 -10.21
CA PRO A 260 24.04 18.04 -9.34
C PRO A 260 24.81 19.34 -9.59
N LEU A 261 24.13 20.34 -10.15
CA LEU A 261 24.64 21.70 -10.05
C LEU A 261 24.78 22.00 -8.56
N PRO A 262 25.88 22.61 -8.10
CA PRO A 262 25.93 23.14 -6.74
C PRO A 262 24.68 24.00 -6.55
N VAL A 263 23.96 23.73 -5.46
CA VAL A 263 22.86 24.60 -5.04
C VAL A 263 23.53 25.94 -4.74
N ASP A 264 23.34 26.93 -5.61
CA ASP A 264 23.72 28.30 -5.31
C ASP A 264 22.93 28.71 -4.05
N GLU A 265 23.62 28.79 -2.90
CA GLU A 265 23.08 29.24 -1.61
C GLU A 265 22.73 30.75 -1.57
N ASN A 266 22.66 31.41 -2.73
CA ASN A 266 22.25 32.81 -2.82
C ASN A 266 21.04 32.96 -3.75
N ARG A 267 19.84 32.75 -3.21
CA ARG A 267 18.61 33.42 -3.65
C ARG A 267 17.52 33.38 -2.60
#